data_AF-A0A7C7UET1-F1
#
_entry.id   AF-A0A7C7UET1-F1
#
_cell.length_a   1.000
_cell.length_b   1.000
_cell.length_c   1.000
_cell.angle_alpha   90.00
_cell.angle_beta   90.00
_cell.angle_gamma   90.00
#
_symmetry.space_group_name_H-M   'P 1'
#
loop_
_entity.id
_entity.type
_entity.pdbx_description
1 polymer ?
#
loop_
_entity_poly.entity_id
_entity_poly.type
_entity_poly.pdbx_seq_one_letter_code
_entity_poly.pdbx_strand_id
1 'polypeptide(L)'
;MAMPRPSLRDHRKTSATTSVLTVIGHKDDEIAKPAAEFVAKKFKVPTVVVAGVHVDKATEQDVKTLFTNAMKTVSQIVNRMECKRK
;
A
#
# COMPACT_ATOMS: atom_id res chain seq x y z
N MET A 1 -3.49 7.34 -4.72
CA MET A 1 -3.14 8.38 -3.75
C MET A 1 -3.89 8.15 -2.45
N ALA A 2 -3.18 8.10 -1.32
CA ALA A 2 -3.73 7.95 0.03
C ALA A 2 -3.52 9.23 0.84
N MET A 3 -4.60 9.73 1.44
CA MET A 3 -4.61 10.91 2.31
C MET A 3 -4.81 10.47 3.76
N PRO A 4 -3.86 10.74 4.68
CA PRO A 4 -4.01 10.38 6.08
C PRO A 4 -5.11 11.21 6.73
N ARG A 5 -5.86 10.58 7.63
CA ARG A 5 -6.93 11.21 8.42
C ARG A 5 -7.15 10.47 9.73
N PRO A 6 -7.86 11.02 10.73
CA PRO A 6 -8.36 10.23 11.84
C PRO A 6 -9.24 9.08 11.35
N SER A 7 -9.18 7.92 12.02
CA SER A 7 -10.07 6.80 11.74
C SER A 7 -11.51 7.14 12.12
N LEU A 8 -12.49 6.63 11.36
CA LEU A 8 -13.91 6.85 11.65
C LEU A 8 -14.38 6.02 12.86
N ARG A 9 -13.71 4.89 13.13
CA ARG A 9 -14.06 3.98 14.24
C ARG A 9 -13.39 4.38 15.56
N ASP A 10 -12.19 4.95 15.50
CA ASP A 10 -11.42 5.39 16.68
C ASP A 10 -10.55 6.59 16.30
N HIS A 11 -10.98 7.78 16.67
CA HIS A 11 -10.34 9.04 16.28
C HIS A 11 -8.89 9.17 16.79
N ARG A 12 -8.47 8.35 17.76
CA ARG A 12 -7.08 8.32 18.25
C ARG A 12 -6.12 7.60 17.29
N LYS A 13 -6.65 6.82 16.34
CA LYS A 13 -5.86 6.09 15.35
C LYS A 13 -5.87 6.82 14.01
N THR A 14 -4.72 6.84 13.33
CA THR A 14 -4.65 7.33 11.95
C THR A 14 -5.14 6.25 10.98
N SER A 15 -6.03 6.64 10.06
CA SER A 15 -6.43 5.89 8.88
C SER A 15 -6.05 6.68 7.62
N ALA A 16 -6.46 6.20 6.45
CA ALA A 16 -6.30 6.92 5.21
C ALA A 16 -7.55 6.75 4.33
N THR A 17 -7.85 7.77 3.53
CA THR A 17 -8.76 7.67 2.39
C THR A 17 -7.93 7.54 1.13
N THR A 18 -8.24 6.57 0.27
CA THR A 18 -7.39 6.23 -0.88
C THR A 18 -8.19 6.17 -2.17
N SER A 19 -7.74 6.92 -3.16
CA SER A 19 -8.21 6.85 -4.54
C SER A 19 -7.17 6.11 -5.37
N VAL A 20 -7.62 5.18 -6.21
CA VAL A 20 -6.78 4.37 -7.10
C VAL A 20 -7.32 4.47 -8.51
N LEU A 21 -6.42 4.45 -9.49
CA LEU A 21 -6.75 4.37 -10.90
C LEU A 21 -6.17 3.06 -11.42
N THR A 22 -7.04 2.06 -11.58
CA THR A 22 -6.69 0.75 -12.13
C THR A 22 -7.37 0.58 -13.47
N VAL A 23 -6.63 0.06 -14.45
CA VAL A 23 -7.17 -0.24 -15.78
C VAL A 23 -8.12 -1.45 -15.70
N ILE A 24 -9.15 -1.48 -16.54
CA ILE A 24 -10.11 -2.60 -16.59
C ILE A 24 -9.36 -3.92 -16.82
N GLY A 25 -9.66 -4.94 -16.00
CA GLY A 25 -9.02 -6.26 -16.07
C GLY A 25 -7.69 -6.38 -15.31
N HIS A 26 -7.14 -5.27 -14.83
CA HIS A 26 -5.94 -5.26 -13.98
C HIS A 26 -6.30 -5.32 -12.50
N LYS A 27 -5.35 -5.81 -11.69
CA LYS A 27 -5.46 -5.91 -10.22
C LYS A 27 -4.31 -5.20 -9.50
N ASP A 28 -3.75 -4.17 -10.14
CA ASP A 28 -2.59 -3.46 -9.61
C ASP A 28 -2.92 -2.71 -8.29
N ASP A 29 -4.18 -2.35 -8.07
CA ASP A 29 -4.66 -1.74 -6.83
C ASP A 29 -4.59 -2.66 -5.63
N GLU A 30 -4.65 -3.99 -5.82
CA GLU A 30 -4.47 -4.96 -4.72
C GLU A 30 -3.15 -4.71 -3.99
N ILE A 31 -2.12 -4.21 -4.68
CA ILE A 31 -0.84 -3.84 -4.05
C ILE A 31 -0.78 -2.34 -3.78
N ALA A 32 -1.14 -1.51 -4.78
CA ALA A 32 -0.94 -0.07 -4.69
C ALA A 32 -1.73 0.57 -3.55
N LYS A 33 -2.99 0.15 -3.35
CA LYS A 33 -3.86 0.71 -2.31
C LYS A 33 -3.37 0.40 -0.89
N PRO A 34 -3.16 -0.86 -0.48
CA PRO A 34 -2.70 -1.15 0.89
C PRO A 34 -1.30 -0.60 1.15
N ALA A 35 -0.41 -0.59 0.16
CA ALA A 35 0.90 0.02 0.29
C ALA A 35 0.79 1.53 0.57
N ALA A 36 0.02 2.27 -0.23
CA ALA A 36 -0.18 3.70 -0.05
C ALA A 36 -0.83 4.02 1.31
N GLU A 37 -1.83 3.24 1.71
CA GLU A 37 -2.48 3.39 3.01
C GLU A 37 -1.52 3.13 4.17
N PHE A 38 -0.72 2.08 4.10
CA PHE A 38 0.22 1.73 5.16
C PHE A 38 1.22 2.86 5.39
N VAL A 39 1.84 3.36 4.31
CA VAL A 39 2.82 4.46 4.38
C VAL A 39 2.16 5.76 4.85
N ALA A 40 0.98 6.11 4.31
CA ALA A 40 0.27 7.33 4.70
C ALA A 40 -0.13 7.30 6.19
N LYS A 41 -0.66 6.17 6.68
CA LYS A 41 -1.03 5.99 8.09
C LYS A 41 0.20 6.10 9.02
N LYS A 42 1.31 5.49 8.61
CA LYS A 42 2.54 5.43 9.40
C LYS A 42 3.22 6.79 9.53
N PHE A 43 3.40 7.49 8.42
CA PHE A 43 4.14 8.76 8.40
C PHE A 43 3.26 10.01 8.50
N LYS A 44 1.93 9.85 8.46
CA LYS A 44 0.95 10.93 8.52
C LYS A 44 1.16 11.97 7.40
N VAL A 45 1.55 11.51 6.22
CA VAL A 45 1.72 12.36 5.02
C VAL A 45 0.93 11.81 3.83
N PRO A 46 0.47 12.67 2.90
CA PRO A 46 -0.04 12.23 1.61
C PRO A 46 0.94 11.28 0.92
N THR A 47 0.46 10.16 0.41
CA THR A 47 1.30 9.15 -0.25
C THR A 47 0.73 8.74 -1.59
N VAL A 48 1.59 8.66 -2.60
CA VAL A 48 1.28 8.06 -3.90
C VAL A 48 2.09 6.78 -4.03
N VAL A 49 1.43 5.70 -4.44
CA VAL A 49 2.07 4.46 -4.88
C VAL A 49 1.60 4.21 -6.30
N VAL A 50 2.56 3.83 -7.14
CA VAL A 50 2.34 3.36 -8.51
C VAL A 50 2.82 1.92 -8.55
N ALA A 51 1.98 1.03 -9.04
CA ALA A 51 2.31 -0.39 -9.17
C ALA A 51 1.82 -0.90 -10.53
N GLY A 52 2.53 -1.88 -11.06
CA GLY A 52 2.15 -2.65 -12.23
C GLY A 52 2.69 -4.06 -12.06
N VAL A 53 1.82 -5.06 -12.23
CA VAL A 53 2.17 -6.46 -12.09
C VAL A 53 1.80 -7.22 -13.35
N HIS A 54 2.75 -7.97 -13.88
CA HIS A 54 2.52 -8.89 -14.97
C HIS A 54 3.18 -10.22 -14.66
N VAL A 55 2.38 -11.29 -14.63
CA VAL A 55 2.82 -12.66 -14.45
C VAL A 55 2.05 -13.52 -15.45
N ASP A 56 2.77 -14.16 -16.36
CA ASP A 56 2.16 -15.03 -17.37
C ASP A 56 1.46 -16.22 -16.72
N LYS A 57 0.22 -16.48 -17.14
CA LYS A 57 -0.61 -17.60 -16.66
C LYS A 57 -0.65 -17.71 -15.12
N ALA A 58 -0.70 -16.56 -14.45
CA ALA A 58 -0.64 -16.49 -12.99
C ALA A 58 -1.70 -17.38 -12.33
N THR A 59 -1.24 -18.24 -11.42
CA THR A 59 -2.12 -18.97 -10.51
C THR A 59 -2.52 -18.10 -9.32
N GLU A 60 -3.56 -18.49 -8.58
CA GLU A 60 -3.90 -17.81 -7.33
C GLU A 60 -2.74 -17.78 -6.33
N GLN A 61 -1.91 -18.83 -6.33
CA GLN A 61 -0.75 -18.92 -5.45
C GLN A 61 0.32 -17.90 -5.82
N ASP A 62 0.53 -17.64 -7.10
CA ASP A 62 1.44 -16.60 -7.57
C ASP A 62 0.98 -15.22 -7.12
N VAL A 63 -0.32 -14.93 -7.27
CA VAL A 63 -0.92 -13.65 -6.83
C VAL A 63 -0.74 -13.46 -5.32
N LYS A 64 -1.06 -14.48 -4.51
CA LYS A 64 -0.88 -14.44 -3.05
C LYS A 64 0.58 -14.22 -2.65
N THR A 65 1.50 -14.91 -3.32
CA THR A 65 2.93 -14.82 -3.05
C THR A 65 3.45 -13.43 -3.40
N LEU A 66 3.06 -12.90 -4.56
CA LEU A 66 3.48 -11.60 -5.04
C LEU A 66 2.93 -10.47 -4.15
N PHE A 67 1.66 -10.53 -3.75
CA PHE A 67 1.08 -9.61 -2.78
C PHE A 67 1.84 -9.63 -1.44
N THR A 68 2.10 -10.83 -0.91
CA THR A 68 2.81 -11.01 0.37
C THR A 68 4.21 -10.40 0.32
N ASN A 69 4.96 -10.68 -0.75
CA ASN A 69 6.30 -10.16 -0.95
C ASN A 69 6.31 -8.65 -1.15
N ALA A 70 5.35 -8.10 -1.89
CA ALA A 70 5.20 -6.66 -2.07
C ALA A 70 4.97 -5.96 -0.73
N MET A 71 4.04 -6.45 0.10
CA MET A 71 3.76 -5.85 1.41
C MET A 71 4.93 -6.00 2.39
N LYS A 72 5.66 -7.13 2.35
CA LYS A 72 6.90 -7.30 3.12
C LYS A 72 7.95 -6.27 2.71
N THR A 73 8.11 -6.02 1.42
CA THR A 73 9.05 -5.02 0.87
C THR A 73 8.67 -3.62 1.31
N VAL A 74 7.38 -3.26 1.21
CA VAL A 74 6.87 -1.97 1.70
C VAL A 74 7.19 -1.78 3.19
N SER A 75 6.93 -2.79 4.02
CA SER A 75 7.25 -2.76 5.46
C SER A 75 8.75 -2.52 5.72
N GLN A 76 9.63 -3.19 4.98
CA GLN A 76 11.08 -2.99 5.09
C GLN A 76 11.52 -1.56 4.70
N ILE A 77 10.96 -1.01 3.62
CA ILE A 77 11.23 0.37 3.20
C ILE A 77 10.79 1.36 4.29
N VAL A 78 9.58 1.18 4.82
CA VAL A 78 9.05 1.99 5.92
C VAL A 78 9.97 1.95 7.15
N ASN A 79 10.37 0.76 7.60
CA ASN A 79 11.26 0.61 8.75
C ASN A 79 12.61 1.29 8.53
N ARG A 80 13.16 1.19 7.31
CA ARG A 80 14.43 1.85 6.96
C ARG A 80 14.31 3.37 6.94
N MET A 81 13.17 3.92 6.53
CA MET A 81 12.92 5.36 6.57
C MET A 81 12.74 5.87 8.01
N GLU A 82 12.13 5.08 8.91
CA GLU A 82 12.03 5.43 10.33
C GLU A 82 13.39 5.53 11.02
N CYS A 83 14.30 4.58 10.75
CA CYS A 83 15.65 4.62 11.33
C CYS A 83 16.47 5.85 10.89
N LYS A 84 16.18 6.43 9.72
CA LYS A 84 16.86 7.63 9.22
C LYS A 84 16.25 8.95 9.70
N ARG A 85 15.10 8.90 10.38
CA ARG A 85 14.39 10.09 10.90
C ARG A 85 14.72 10.40 12.37
N LYS A 86 15.53 9.56 13.01
CA LYS A 86 16.17 9.83 14.31
C LYS A 86 17.52 10.49 14.08
#